data_AF-A0A932K7D1-F1
#
_entry.id   AF-A0A932K7D1-F1
#
_cell.length_a   1.000
_cell.length_b   1.000
_cell.length_c   1.000
_cell.angle_alpha   90.00
_cell.angle_beta   90.00
_cell.angle_gamma   90.00
#
_symmetry.space_group_name_H-M   'P 1'
#
loop_
_entity.id
_entity.type
_entity.pdbx_description
1 polymer ?
#
loop_
_entity_poly.entity_id
_entity_poly.type
_entity_poly.pdbx_seq_one_letter_code
_entity_poly.pdbx_strand_id
1 'polypeptide(L)'
;TVFAAYGARAHTRQDHLQAVQDHLGYRKASGADLEAVGDWLLERALEHDKPTLLYELTCEKLRAEQLLRPGVTRLERLVAEARQRAQTETCRRLGPLLSDDGKQFLDSLLEPDTDRGMTPLAWLRRPAMSNSPRAILGNLDKLAFVRTAGVEHWKLEDLNPNRLKLLAQLTRKSSAQALARAPAARRYPLLVAFLYQSLVDVTDEVIEMFDRCFADADARAQQD
;
A
#
# COMPACT_ATOMS: atom_id res chain seq x y z
N THR A 1 -38.24 -19.45 -33.15
CA THR A 1 -38.29 -18.26 -34.04
C THR A 1 -39.08 -17.07 -33.49
N VAL A 2 -39.33 -16.95 -32.18
CA VAL A 2 -39.85 -15.70 -31.58
C VAL A 2 -38.73 -14.88 -30.90
N PHE A 3 -37.75 -15.56 -30.29
CA PHE A 3 -36.57 -14.92 -29.68
C PHE A 3 -35.64 -14.20 -30.68
N ALA A 4 -35.58 -14.65 -31.94
CA ALA A 4 -34.72 -14.02 -32.95
C ALA A 4 -35.19 -12.61 -33.35
N ALA A 5 -36.48 -12.30 -33.18
CA ALA A 5 -37.07 -10.98 -33.41
C ALA A 5 -37.24 -10.16 -32.12
N TYR A 6 -36.95 -10.75 -30.97
CA TYR A 6 -37.05 -10.10 -29.66
C TYR A 6 -35.98 -9.00 -29.56
N GLY A 7 -36.44 -7.75 -29.46
CA GLY A 7 -35.57 -6.57 -29.45
C GLY A 7 -35.36 -5.89 -30.82
N ALA A 8 -36.01 -6.36 -31.90
CA ALA A 8 -36.01 -5.67 -33.20
C ALA A 8 -36.70 -4.29 -33.13
N ARG A 9 -37.56 -4.07 -32.12
CA ARG A 9 -38.09 -2.75 -31.74
C ARG A 9 -37.40 -2.28 -30.46
N ALA A 10 -36.76 -1.10 -30.51
CA ALA A 10 -36.04 -0.53 -29.36
C ALA A 10 -36.94 -0.34 -28.12
N HIS A 11 -38.22 -0.03 -28.33
CA HIS A 11 -39.21 0.17 -27.26
C HIS A 11 -39.38 -1.09 -26.39
N THR A 12 -39.53 -2.27 -27.01
CA THR A 12 -39.75 -3.54 -26.29
C THR A 12 -38.57 -3.93 -25.40
N ARG A 13 -37.32 -3.67 -25.83
CA ARG A 13 -36.14 -3.97 -25.01
C ARG A 13 -36.05 -3.03 -23.80
N GLN A 14 -36.35 -1.75 -23.98
CA GLN A 14 -36.34 -0.77 -22.89
C GLN A 14 -37.45 -1.06 -21.88
N ASP A 15 -38.66 -1.36 -22.36
CA ASP A 15 -39.82 -1.68 -21.51
C ASP A 15 -39.56 -2.93 -20.67
N HIS A 16 -39.01 -3.99 -21.26
CA HIS A 16 -38.66 -5.20 -20.51
C HIS A 16 -37.50 -5.01 -19.55
N LEU A 17 -36.50 -4.21 -19.92
CA LEU A 17 -35.41 -3.86 -19.00
C LEU A 17 -35.94 -3.06 -17.80
N GLN A 18 -36.93 -2.18 -18.02
CA GLN A 18 -37.59 -1.45 -16.94
C GLN A 18 -38.41 -2.39 -16.06
N ALA A 19 -39.21 -3.28 -16.63
CA ALA A 19 -39.98 -4.27 -15.87
C ALA A 19 -39.09 -5.18 -15.01
N VAL A 20 -37.94 -5.63 -15.54
CA VAL A 20 -36.96 -6.41 -14.78
C VAL A 20 -36.31 -5.59 -13.66
N GLN A 21 -35.98 -4.32 -13.92
CA GLN A 21 -35.47 -3.41 -12.90
C GLN A 21 -36.48 -3.25 -11.75
N ASP A 22 -37.73 -2.95 -12.07
CA ASP A 22 -38.79 -2.73 -11.08
C ASP A 22 -39.05 -4.01 -10.25
N HIS A 23 -39.08 -5.18 -10.90
CA HIS A 23 -39.27 -6.46 -10.22
C HIS A 23 -38.12 -6.83 -9.28
N LEU A 24 -36.87 -6.53 -9.66
CA LEU A 24 -35.68 -6.84 -8.85
C LEU A 24 -35.28 -5.70 -7.89
N GLY A 25 -36.01 -4.58 -7.91
CA GLY A 25 -35.72 -3.38 -7.12
C GLY A 25 -34.48 -2.60 -7.58
N TYR A 26 -34.01 -2.80 -8.81
CA TYR A 26 -32.84 -2.10 -9.33
C TYR A 26 -33.20 -0.74 -9.92
N ARG A 27 -32.33 0.24 -9.73
CA ARG A 27 -32.44 1.56 -10.37
C ARG A 27 -31.13 2.01 -10.99
N LYS A 28 -31.18 2.94 -11.94
CA LYS A 28 -29.97 3.59 -12.47
C LYS A 28 -29.26 4.38 -11.36
N ALA A 29 -27.94 4.24 -11.31
CA ALA A 29 -27.11 5.06 -10.42
C ALA A 29 -27.14 6.53 -10.88
N SER A 30 -27.54 7.41 -9.98
CA SER A 30 -27.46 8.86 -10.13
C SER A 30 -26.03 9.36 -9.95
N GLY A 31 -25.79 10.66 -10.16
CA GLY A 31 -24.50 11.27 -9.83
C GLY A 31 -24.17 11.13 -8.34
N ALA A 32 -25.13 11.40 -7.47
CA ALA A 32 -24.95 11.33 -6.01
C ALA A 32 -24.62 9.90 -5.52
N ASP A 33 -25.24 8.87 -6.13
CA ASP A 33 -24.91 7.48 -5.78
C ASP A 33 -23.46 7.14 -6.13
N LEU A 34 -22.97 7.62 -7.27
CA LEU A 34 -21.61 7.32 -7.71
C LEU A 34 -20.56 8.12 -6.93
N GLU A 35 -20.88 9.33 -6.48
CA GLU A 35 -20.06 10.05 -5.50
C GLU A 35 -19.99 9.29 -4.18
N ALA A 36 -21.13 8.83 -3.65
CA ALA A 36 -21.16 8.04 -2.41
C ALA A 36 -20.38 6.72 -2.53
N VAL A 37 -20.51 6.02 -3.67
CA VAL A 37 -19.70 4.83 -3.98
C VAL A 37 -18.22 5.20 -4.10
N GLY A 38 -17.89 6.35 -4.70
CA GLY A 38 -16.52 6.86 -4.82
C GLY A 38 -15.88 7.15 -3.45
N ASP A 39 -16.61 7.78 -2.54
CA ASP A 39 -16.16 8.04 -1.16
C ASP A 39 -15.97 6.74 -0.38
N TRP A 40 -16.91 5.80 -0.50
CA TRP A 40 -16.75 4.47 0.07
C TRP A 40 -15.52 3.73 -0.52
N LEU A 41 -15.29 3.88 -1.83
CA LEU A 41 -14.18 3.23 -2.53
C LEU A 41 -12.83 3.85 -2.17
N LEU A 42 -12.77 5.13 -1.82
CA LEU A 42 -11.58 5.78 -1.26
C LEU A 42 -11.12 5.06 0.02
N GLU A 43 -12.03 4.80 0.95
CA GLU A 43 -11.70 4.09 2.19
C GLU A 43 -11.18 2.67 1.90
N ARG A 44 -11.77 1.97 0.93
CA ARG A 44 -11.25 0.66 0.47
C ARG A 44 -9.89 0.78 -0.22
N ALA A 45 -9.65 1.86 -0.98
CA ALA A 45 -8.39 2.12 -1.65
C ALA A 45 -7.25 2.47 -0.67
N LEU A 46 -7.59 3.06 0.48
CA LEU A 46 -6.67 3.26 1.59
C LEU A 46 -6.29 1.93 2.27
N GLU A 47 -7.14 0.92 2.24
CA GLU A 47 -6.85 -0.44 2.73
C GLU A 47 -6.12 -1.32 1.69
N HIS A 48 -6.52 -1.21 0.42
CA HIS A 48 -6.12 -2.08 -0.67
C HIS A 48 -5.88 -1.30 -1.97
N ASP A 49 -4.70 -1.44 -2.58
CA ASP A 49 -4.39 -0.72 -3.85
C ASP A 49 -4.55 -1.58 -5.12
N LYS A 50 -4.99 -2.84 -4.99
CA LYS A 50 -5.14 -3.74 -6.14
C LYS A 50 -6.36 -3.32 -6.99
N PRO A 51 -6.18 -2.89 -8.25
CA PRO A 51 -7.29 -2.40 -9.06
C PRO A 51 -8.38 -3.45 -9.31
N THR A 52 -8.01 -4.71 -9.50
CA THR A 52 -8.94 -5.82 -9.71
C THR A 52 -9.84 -6.04 -8.49
N LEU A 53 -9.25 -6.05 -7.29
CA LEU A 53 -10.00 -6.17 -6.04
C LEU A 53 -10.95 -4.99 -5.84
N LEU A 54 -10.48 -3.75 -6.06
CA LEU A 54 -11.31 -2.55 -5.95
C LEU A 54 -12.47 -2.56 -6.96
N TYR A 55 -12.24 -3.08 -8.17
CA TYR A 55 -13.28 -3.26 -9.18
C TYR A 55 -14.35 -4.26 -8.72
N GLU A 56 -13.93 -5.42 -8.21
CA GLU A 56 -14.83 -6.45 -7.66
C GLU A 56 -15.66 -5.90 -6.49
N LEU A 57 -15.02 -5.23 -5.53
CA LEU A 57 -15.67 -4.57 -4.40
C LEU A 57 -16.69 -3.51 -4.86
N THR A 58 -16.35 -2.71 -5.87
CA THR A 58 -17.29 -1.72 -6.44
C THR A 58 -18.50 -2.41 -7.07
N CYS A 59 -18.28 -3.52 -7.77
CA CYS A 59 -19.32 -4.31 -8.39
C CYS A 59 -20.28 -4.94 -7.37
N GLU A 60 -19.76 -5.36 -6.21
CA GLU A 60 -20.53 -5.89 -5.09
C GLU A 60 -21.30 -4.79 -4.37
N LYS A 61 -20.68 -3.62 -4.12
CA LYS A 61 -21.32 -2.46 -3.50
C LYS A 61 -22.53 -1.99 -4.31
N LEU A 62 -22.37 -1.84 -5.62
CA LEU A 62 -23.48 -1.47 -6.52
C LEU A 62 -24.60 -2.50 -6.49
N ARG A 63 -24.27 -3.80 -6.44
CA ARG A 63 -25.27 -4.88 -6.32
C ARG A 63 -26.01 -4.80 -4.99
N ALA A 64 -25.30 -4.59 -3.88
CA ALA A 64 -25.87 -4.51 -2.54
C ALA A 64 -26.83 -3.31 -2.39
N GLU A 65 -26.54 -2.21 -3.08
CA GLU A 65 -27.40 -1.01 -3.13
C GLU A 65 -28.47 -1.06 -4.23
N GLN A 66 -28.60 -2.20 -4.93
CA GLN A 66 -29.51 -2.39 -6.07
C GLN A 66 -29.35 -1.29 -7.15
N LEU A 67 -28.11 -0.87 -7.37
CA LEU A 67 -27.74 0.09 -8.39
C LEU A 67 -27.32 -0.64 -9.66
N LEU A 68 -27.90 -0.24 -10.80
CA LEU A 68 -27.45 -0.73 -12.09
C LEU A 68 -25.99 -0.37 -12.32
N ARG A 69 -25.23 -1.41 -12.64
CA ARG A 69 -23.79 -1.30 -12.91
C ARG A 69 -23.54 -0.39 -14.12
N PRO A 70 -22.73 0.67 -13.97
CA PRO A 70 -22.27 1.44 -15.13
C PRO A 70 -21.42 0.59 -16.08
N GLY A 71 -21.19 1.10 -17.30
CA GLY A 71 -20.28 0.46 -18.25
C GLY A 71 -18.86 0.31 -17.67
N VAL A 72 -18.14 -0.71 -18.14
CA VAL A 72 -16.82 -1.13 -17.60
C VAL A 72 -15.84 0.05 -17.50
N THR A 73 -15.71 0.85 -18.55
CA THR A 73 -14.82 2.03 -18.57
C THR A 73 -15.14 3.04 -17.47
N ARG A 74 -16.42 3.20 -17.10
CA ARG A 74 -16.83 4.13 -16.03
C ARG A 74 -16.45 3.56 -14.66
N LEU A 75 -16.54 2.25 -14.47
CA LEU A 75 -16.06 1.59 -13.26
C LEU A 75 -14.54 1.66 -13.12
N GLU A 76 -13.80 1.39 -14.20
CA GLU A 76 -12.34 1.52 -14.22
C GLU A 76 -11.89 2.93 -13.85
N ARG A 77 -12.59 3.95 -14.37
CA ARG A 77 -12.34 5.34 -14.01
C ARG A 77 -12.60 5.62 -12.52
N LEU A 78 -13.72 5.14 -11.96
CA LEU A 78 -14.01 5.29 -10.53
C LEU A 78 -12.92 4.64 -9.66
N VAL A 79 -12.44 3.45 -10.03
CA VAL A 79 -11.34 2.76 -9.33
C VAL A 79 -10.05 3.57 -9.43
N ALA A 80 -9.70 4.07 -10.62
CA ALA A 80 -8.49 4.88 -10.81
C ALA A 80 -8.55 6.19 -10.00
N GLU A 81 -9.70 6.86 -9.99
CA GLU A 81 -9.94 8.08 -9.22
C GLU A 81 -9.83 7.83 -7.72
N ALA A 82 -10.45 6.77 -7.20
CA ALA A 82 -10.36 6.40 -5.79
C ALA A 82 -8.91 6.11 -5.37
N ARG A 83 -8.14 5.41 -6.20
CA ARG A 83 -6.72 5.15 -5.94
C ARG A 83 -5.87 6.43 -5.94
N GLN A 84 -6.13 7.33 -6.87
CA GLN A 84 -5.45 8.62 -6.90
C GLN A 84 -5.81 9.47 -5.67
N ARG A 85 -7.09 9.48 -5.27
CA ARG A 85 -7.55 10.12 -4.02
C ARG A 85 -6.85 9.51 -2.80
N ALA A 86 -6.73 8.18 -2.73
CA ALA A 86 -6.04 7.49 -1.65
C ALA A 86 -4.54 7.86 -1.59
N GLN A 87 -3.88 8.04 -2.74
CA GLN A 87 -2.51 8.55 -2.79
C GLN A 87 -2.41 9.98 -2.23
N THR A 88 -3.28 10.89 -2.67
CA THR A 88 -3.32 12.26 -2.17
C THR A 88 -3.57 12.30 -0.66
N GLU A 89 -4.52 11.49 -0.18
CA GLU A 89 -4.86 11.39 1.23
C GLU A 89 -3.69 10.81 2.05
N THR A 90 -2.97 9.82 1.50
CA THR A 90 -1.73 9.31 2.11
C THR A 90 -0.71 10.44 2.28
N CYS A 91 -0.47 11.24 1.23
CA CYS A 91 0.45 12.37 1.31
C CYS A 91 0.01 13.41 2.34
N ARG A 92 -1.30 13.70 2.40
CA ARG A 92 -1.87 14.65 3.36
C ARG A 92 -1.61 14.19 4.79
N ARG A 93 -1.87 12.91 5.10
CA ARG A 93 -1.66 12.31 6.43
C ARG A 93 -0.18 12.27 6.82
N LEU A 94 0.71 12.03 5.87
CA LEU A 94 2.16 12.03 6.10
C LEU A 94 2.77 13.44 6.11
N GLY A 95 2.03 14.47 5.69
CA GLY A 95 2.51 15.86 5.57
C GLY A 95 3.28 16.38 6.80
N PRO A 96 2.81 16.16 8.04
CA PRO A 96 3.53 16.59 9.24
C PRO A 96 4.94 15.99 9.41
N LEU A 97 5.21 14.81 8.84
CA LEU A 97 6.52 14.16 8.87
C LEU A 97 7.46 14.67 7.76
N LEU A 98 6.93 15.39 6.78
CA LEU A 98 7.65 15.83 5.59
C LEU A 98 8.11 17.29 5.73
N SER A 99 8.81 17.60 6.82
CA SER A 99 9.61 18.82 6.93
C SER A 99 10.72 18.81 5.87
N ASP A 100 11.35 19.95 5.61
CA ASP A 100 12.42 20.01 4.62
C ASP A 100 13.65 19.18 5.03
N ASP A 101 13.99 19.17 6.32
CA ASP A 101 15.01 18.27 6.88
C ASP A 101 14.61 16.79 6.71
N GLY A 102 13.34 16.47 6.97
CA GLY A 102 12.81 15.12 6.77
C GLY A 102 12.90 14.68 5.31
N LYS A 103 12.55 15.54 4.36
CA LYS A 103 12.68 15.27 2.92
C LYS A 103 14.13 15.08 2.52
N GLN A 104 15.05 15.93 3.01
CA GLN A 104 16.47 15.82 2.71
C GLN A 104 17.06 14.51 3.25
N PHE A 105 16.66 14.11 4.45
CA PHE A 105 17.01 12.80 4.99
C PHE A 105 16.45 11.65 4.15
N LEU A 106 15.18 11.71 3.72
CA LEU A 106 14.60 10.67 2.88
C LEU A 106 15.32 10.58 1.52
N ASP A 107 15.69 11.72 0.93
CA ASP A 107 16.43 11.77 -0.33
C ASP A 107 17.85 11.21 -0.18
N SER A 108 18.52 11.43 0.96
CA SER A 108 19.86 10.87 1.20
C SER A 108 19.89 9.34 1.25
N LEU A 109 18.75 8.67 1.52
CA LEU A 109 18.64 7.21 1.43
C LEU A 109 18.86 6.68 0.02
N LEU A 110 18.67 7.52 -0.99
CA LEU A 110 18.77 7.18 -2.40
C LEU A 110 20.15 7.45 -2.98
N GLU A 111 20.98 8.20 -2.27
CA GLU A 111 22.33 8.55 -2.69
C GLU A 111 23.36 7.50 -2.23
N PRO A 112 24.41 7.23 -3.02
CA PRO A 112 25.48 6.34 -2.61
C PRO A 112 26.21 6.86 -1.38
N ASP A 113 26.39 5.99 -0.39
CA ASP A 113 27.19 6.27 0.79
C ASP A 113 28.64 5.83 0.54
N THR A 114 29.60 6.73 0.76
CA THR A 114 31.03 6.48 0.51
C THR A 114 31.61 5.40 1.41
N ASP A 115 31.14 5.29 2.66
CA ASP A 115 31.64 4.34 3.64
C ASP A 115 31.05 2.94 3.39
N ARG A 116 29.80 2.88 2.94
CA ARG A 116 29.08 1.62 2.67
C ARG A 116 29.27 1.10 1.25
N GLY A 117 29.66 1.94 0.30
CA GLY A 117 29.76 1.61 -1.13
C GLY A 117 28.41 1.32 -1.82
N MET A 118 27.31 1.67 -1.17
CA MET A 118 25.94 1.51 -1.69
C MET A 118 25.02 2.52 -1.01
N THR A 119 23.77 2.66 -1.50
CA THR A 119 22.82 3.58 -0.87
C THR A 119 22.31 3.04 0.48
N PRO A 120 21.94 3.89 1.45
CA PRO A 120 21.32 3.44 2.71
C PRO A 120 20.06 2.59 2.48
N LEU A 121 19.26 2.93 1.45
CA LEU A 121 18.12 2.09 1.02
C LEU A 121 18.55 0.67 0.64
N ALA A 122 19.61 0.53 -0.15
CA ALA A 122 20.10 -0.79 -0.58
C ALA A 122 20.70 -1.58 0.59
N TRP A 123 21.38 -0.90 1.51
CA TRP A 123 21.94 -1.49 2.72
C TRP A 123 20.85 -2.01 3.69
N LEU A 124 19.83 -1.20 3.99
CA LEU A 124 18.71 -1.58 4.85
C LEU A 124 17.92 -2.78 4.30
N ARG A 125 17.88 -2.95 2.97
CA ARG A 125 17.19 -4.08 2.32
C ARG A 125 17.92 -5.42 2.44
N ARG A 126 19.21 -5.44 2.77
CA ARG A 126 19.98 -6.68 2.84
C ARG A 126 19.59 -7.46 4.09
N PRO A 127 19.07 -8.69 4.00
CA PRO A 127 18.79 -9.50 5.18
C PRO A 127 20.11 -9.93 5.86
N ALA A 128 20.04 -10.37 7.13
CA ALA A 128 21.13 -11.13 7.72
C ALA A 128 21.29 -12.47 6.99
N MET A 129 22.54 -12.86 6.78
CA MET A 129 22.87 -14.13 6.10
C MET A 129 23.29 -15.23 7.09
N SER A 130 23.36 -14.94 8.40
CA SER A 130 23.76 -15.89 9.45
C SER A 130 23.39 -15.35 10.83
N ASN A 131 23.34 -16.21 11.85
CA ASN A 131 23.19 -15.82 13.27
C ASN A 131 24.55 -15.49 13.95
N SER A 132 25.59 -15.14 13.17
CA SER A 132 26.89 -14.83 13.75
C SER A 132 26.87 -13.51 14.53
N PRO A 133 27.74 -13.32 15.55
CA PRO A 133 27.85 -12.05 16.28
C PRO A 133 28.06 -10.84 15.35
N ARG A 134 28.81 -11.01 14.26
CA ARG A 134 29.00 -9.97 13.24
C ARG A 134 27.70 -9.59 12.53
N ALA A 135 26.84 -10.55 12.25
CA ALA A 135 25.55 -10.30 11.62
C ALA A 135 24.58 -9.60 12.59
N ILE A 136 24.61 -9.96 13.88
CA ILE A 136 23.84 -9.27 14.94
C ILE A 136 24.26 -7.80 15.01
N LEU A 137 25.56 -7.52 15.10
CA LEU A 137 26.09 -6.15 15.12
C LEU A 137 25.67 -5.36 13.87
N GLY A 138 25.72 -5.96 12.69
CA GLY A 138 25.29 -5.31 11.46
C GLY A 138 23.79 -4.96 11.42
N ASN A 139 22.92 -5.75 12.06
CA ASN A 139 21.51 -5.40 12.22
C ASN A 139 21.28 -4.37 13.33
N LEU A 140 22.07 -4.40 14.40
CA LEU A 140 22.06 -3.34 15.41
C LEU A 140 22.47 -1.99 14.80
N ASP A 141 23.42 -1.95 13.86
CA ASP A 141 23.77 -0.73 13.12
C ASP A 141 22.60 -0.20 12.29
N LYS A 142 21.84 -1.08 11.62
CA LYS A 142 20.62 -0.70 10.90
C LYS A 142 19.56 -0.18 11.84
N LEU A 143 19.35 -0.85 12.97
CA LEU A 143 18.39 -0.44 13.98
C LEU A 143 18.76 0.94 14.53
N ALA A 144 20.04 1.14 14.87
CA ALA A 144 20.57 2.43 15.31
C ALA A 144 20.34 3.52 14.26
N PHE A 145 20.64 3.24 12.98
CA PHE A 145 20.40 4.19 11.88
C PHE A 145 18.93 4.64 11.82
N VAL A 146 17.99 3.69 11.88
CA VAL A 146 16.55 3.97 11.79
C VAL A 146 16.05 4.69 13.05
N ARG A 147 16.59 4.37 14.23
CA ARG A 147 16.25 5.05 15.49
C ARG A 147 16.82 6.47 15.57
N THR A 148 18.06 6.69 15.14
CA THR A 148 18.67 8.03 15.07
C THR A 148 17.89 8.95 14.14
N ALA A 149 17.27 8.41 13.09
CA ALA A 149 16.34 9.14 12.23
C ALA A 149 14.97 9.45 12.88
N GLY A 150 14.74 9.01 14.12
CA GLY A 150 13.52 9.27 14.89
C GLY A 150 12.30 8.49 14.40
N VAL A 151 12.49 7.44 13.59
CA VAL A 151 11.39 6.69 12.93
C VAL A 151 10.43 6.08 13.94
N GLU A 152 10.92 5.69 15.12
CA GLU A 152 10.11 5.15 16.23
C GLU A 152 9.10 6.17 16.80
N HIS A 153 9.32 7.46 16.57
CA HIS A 153 8.44 8.54 17.03
C HIS A 153 7.49 9.04 15.93
N TRP A 154 7.53 8.46 14.73
CA TRP A 154 6.64 8.85 13.65
C TRP A 154 5.20 8.42 13.94
N LYS A 155 4.29 9.40 13.95
CA LYS A 155 2.85 9.16 14.12
C LYS A 155 2.25 8.69 12.80
N LEU A 156 2.17 7.37 12.64
CA LEU A 156 1.63 6.72 11.44
C LEU A 156 0.30 5.99 11.69
N GLU A 157 -0.26 6.12 12.89
CA GLU A 157 -1.53 5.51 13.31
C GLU A 157 -2.73 5.94 12.45
N ASP A 158 -2.67 7.13 11.86
CA ASP A 158 -3.68 7.61 10.90
C ASP A 158 -3.63 6.87 9.56
N LEU A 159 -2.58 6.10 9.26
CA LEU A 159 -2.46 5.33 8.03
C LEU A 159 -2.76 3.84 8.28
N ASN A 160 -3.56 3.23 7.41
CA ASN A 160 -3.85 1.81 7.53
C ASN A 160 -2.55 0.97 7.46
N PRO A 161 -2.33 -0.01 8.36
CA PRO A 161 -1.14 -0.87 8.33
C PRO A 161 -0.92 -1.59 7.00
N ASN A 162 -1.99 -1.99 6.30
CA ASN A 162 -1.89 -2.63 4.98
C ASN A 162 -1.35 -1.66 3.92
N ARG A 163 -1.69 -0.37 4.03
CA ARG A 163 -1.16 0.69 3.16
C ARG A 163 0.34 0.87 3.37
N LEU A 164 0.77 0.94 4.63
CA LEU A 164 2.20 1.04 4.98
C LEU A 164 2.98 -0.16 4.43
N LYS A 165 2.50 -1.38 4.69
CA LYS A 165 3.13 -2.61 4.18
C LYS A 165 3.22 -2.61 2.66
N LEU A 166 2.15 -2.24 1.97
CA LEU A 166 2.14 -2.14 0.51
C LEU A 166 3.19 -1.13 0.00
N LEU A 167 3.18 0.08 0.55
CA LEU A 167 4.13 1.13 0.14
C LEU A 167 5.57 0.68 0.38
N ALA A 168 5.86 0.10 1.53
CA ALA A 168 7.17 -0.48 1.83
C ALA A 168 7.57 -1.58 0.82
N GLN A 169 6.64 -2.46 0.44
CA GLN A 169 6.87 -3.49 -0.57
C GLN A 169 7.15 -2.90 -1.96
N LEU A 170 6.45 -1.82 -2.36
CA LEU A 170 6.71 -1.11 -3.60
C LEU A 170 8.10 -0.47 -3.60
N THR A 171 8.53 0.10 -2.47
CA THR A 171 9.88 0.65 -2.30
C THR A 171 10.94 -0.45 -2.43
N ARG A 172 10.73 -1.61 -1.79
CA ARG A 172 11.63 -2.78 -1.89
C ARG A 172 11.76 -3.32 -3.31
N LYS A 173 10.75 -3.17 -4.16
CA LYS A 173 10.81 -3.60 -5.58
C LYS A 173 11.40 -2.55 -6.51
N SER A 174 11.57 -1.32 -6.03
CA SER A 174 12.08 -0.21 -6.82
C SER A 174 13.60 -0.03 -6.63
N SER A 175 14.30 0.47 -7.65
CA SER A 175 15.69 0.89 -7.52
C SER A 175 15.77 2.30 -6.92
N ALA A 176 16.91 2.65 -6.31
CA ALA A 176 17.14 3.99 -5.79
C ALA A 176 16.96 5.06 -6.88
N GLN A 177 17.47 4.80 -8.09
CA GLN A 177 17.32 5.70 -9.24
C GLN A 177 15.85 5.87 -9.68
N ALA A 178 15.06 4.79 -9.68
CA ALA A 178 13.65 4.87 -10.04
C ALA A 178 12.84 5.68 -9.01
N LEU A 179 13.18 5.53 -7.72
CA LEU A 179 12.59 6.32 -6.64
C LEU A 179 13.01 7.79 -6.73
N ALA A 180 14.29 8.07 -7.01
CA ALA A 180 14.80 9.44 -7.14
C ALA A 180 14.10 10.21 -8.27
N ARG A 181 13.78 9.55 -9.38
CA ARG A 181 13.03 10.11 -10.53
C ARG A 181 11.53 10.23 -10.29
N ALA A 182 10.98 9.58 -9.26
CA ALA A 182 9.56 9.64 -8.98
C ALA A 182 9.15 11.03 -8.44
N PRO A 183 7.94 11.52 -8.74
CA PRO A 183 7.44 12.75 -8.14
C PRO A 183 7.45 12.68 -6.62
N ALA A 184 7.72 13.80 -5.94
CA ALA A 184 7.79 13.90 -4.47
C ALA A 184 6.55 13.29 -3.77
N ALA A 185 5.35 13.56 -4.30
CA ALA A 185 4.09 13.01 -3.80
C ALA A 185 4.00 11.47 -3.85
N ARG A 186 4.84 10.81 -4.65
CA ARG A 186 4.96 9.34 -4.65
C ARG A 186 6.20 8.89 -3.90
N ARG A 187 7.32 9.59 -4.05
CA ARG A 187 8.63 9.25 -3.49
C ARG A 187 8.61 9.22 -1.96
N TYR A 188 8.15 10.29 -1.30
CA TYR A 188 8.26 10.37 0.15
C TYR A 188 7.38 9.37 0.91
N PRO A 189 6.09 9.15 0.55
CA PRO A 189 5.29 8.12 1.20
C PRO A 189 5.90 6.70 1.10
N LEU A 190 6.54 6.40 -0.02
CA LEU A 190 7.24 5.14 -0.24
C LEU A 190 8.43 4.98 0.72
N LEU A 191 9.23 6.03 0.89
CA LEU A 191 10.42 6.00 1.75
C LEU A 191 10.08 6.00 3.25
N VAL A 192 9.07 6.79 3.64
CA VAL A 192 8.54 6.79 5.02
C VAL A 192 8.05 5.40 5.40
N ALA A 193 7.18 4.81 4.57
CA ALA A 193 6.67 3.46 4.84
C ALA A 193 7.78 2.40 4.86
N PHE A 194 8.79 2.53 3.98
CA PHE A 194 9.94 1.64 3.96
C PHE A 194 10.77 1.69 5.25
N LEU A 195 11.09 2.89 5.74
CA LEU A 195 11.86 3.04 6.97
C LEU A 195 11.10 2.52 8.18
N TYR A 196 9.80 2.85 8.29
CA TYR A 196 8.97 2.33 9.37
C TYR A 196 8.89 0.80 9.34
N GLN A 197 8.69 0.19 8.17
CA GLN A 197 8.69 -1.26 8.06
C GLN A 197 10.09 -1.85 8.33
N SER A 198 11.17 -1.13 7.99
CA SER A 198 12.54 -1.58 8.30
C SER A 198 12.81 -1.55 9.81
N LEU A 199 12.26 -0.58 10.55
CA LEU A 199 12.34 -0.56 12.02
C LEU A 199 11.75 -1.85 12.60
N VAL A 200 10.54 -2.21 12.15
CA VAL A 200 9.83 -3.42 12.59
C VAL A 200 10.63 -4.67 12.22
N ASP A 201 10.94 -4.85 10.93
CA ASP A 201 11.61 -6.05 10.44
C ASP A 201 12.98 -6.27 11.09
N VAL A 202 13.79 -5.21 11.22
CA VAL A 202 15.13 -5.32 11.82
C VAL A 202 15.03 -5.57 13.32
N THR A 203 14.04 -5.01 14.01
CA THR A 203 13.82 -5.30 15.44
C THR A 203 13.49 -6.77 15.64
N ASP A 204 12.55 -7.31 14.85
CA ASP A 204 12.16 -8.72 14.91
C ASP A 204 13.34 -9.64 14.57
N GLU A 205 14.12 -9.30 13.55
CA GLU A 205 15.31 -10.05 13.14
C GLU A 205 16.39 -10.06 14.23
N VAL A 206 16.66 -8.92 14.89
CA VAL A 206 17.63 -8.85 15.99
C VAL A 206 17.21 -9.72 17.17
N ILE A 207 15.93 -9.68 17.55
CA ILE A 207 15.39 -10.49 18.65
C ILE A 207 15.55 -11.97 18.32
N GLU A 208 15.13 -12.40 17.13
CA GLU A 208 15.24 -13.79 16.70
C GLU A 208 16.70 -14.29 16.66
N MET A 209 17.62 -13.45 16.19
CA MET A 209 19.05 -13.80 16.17
C MET A 209 19.64 -13.91 17.58
N PHE A 210 19.23 -13.02 18.49
CA PHE A 210 19.67 -13.05 19.88
C PHE A 210 19.21 -14.33 20.58
N ASP A 211 17.93 -14.68 20.44
CA ASP A 211 17.36 -15.90 21.05
C ASP A 211 18.08 -17.16 20.59
N ARG A 212 18.39 -17.27 19.28
CA ARG A 212 19.16 -18.40 18.74
C ARG A 212 20.60 -18.42 19.27
N CYS A 213 21.27 -17.26 19.29
CA CYS A 213 22.64 -17.18 19.78
C CYS A 213 22.74 -17.54 21.27
N PHE A 214 21.73 -17.15 22.06
CA PHE A 214 21.64 -17.50 23.48
C PHE A 214 21.43 -19.00 23.66
N ALA A 215 20.50 -19.60 22.92
CA ALA A 215 20.25 -21.05 22.96
C ALA A 215 21.49 -21.87 22.57
N ASP A 216 22.22 -21.46 21.53
CA ASP A 216 23.46 -22.11 21.09
C ASP A 216 24.56 -22.03 22.17
N ALA A 217 24.64 -20.91 22.89
CA ALA A 217 25.59 -20.72 23.97
C ALA A 217 25.24 -21.58 25.21
N ASP A 218 23.97 -21.64 25.59
CA ASP A 218 23.47 -22.47 26.69
C ASP A 218 23.68 -23.96 26.41
N ALA A 219 23.40 -24.41 25.18
CA ALA A 219 23.63 -25.79 24.77
C ALA A 219 25.10 -26.21 24.84
N ARG A 220 26.05 -25.30 24.54
CA ARG A 220 27.49 -25.55 24.69
C ARG A 220 27.90 -25.63 26.16
N ALA A 221 27.37 -24.74 27.00
CA ALA A 221 27.66 -24.72 28.43
C ALA A 221 27.15 -25.97 29.17
N GLN A 222 26.11 -26.64 28.68
CA GLN A 222 25.61 -27.90 29.23
C GLN A 222 26.41 -29.14 28.79
N GLN A 223 27.27 -29.00 27.78
CA GLN A 223 28.12 -30.08 27.26
C GLN A 223 29.53 -30.06 27.86
N ASP A 224 29.92 -28.97 28.52
CA ASP A 224 31.18 -28.78 29.26
C ASP A 224 31.01 -29.08 30.76
#